data_AF-A0A6N4V2Z0-F1
#
_entry.id   AF-A0A6N4V2Z0-F1
#
_cell.length_a   1.000
_cell.length_b   1.000
_cell.length_c   1.000
_cell.angle_alpha   90.00
_cell.angle_beta   90.00
_cell.angle_gamma   90.00
#
_symmetry.space_group_name_H-M   'P 1'
#
loop_
_entity.id
_entity.type
_entity.pdbx_description
1 polymer ?
#
loop_
_entity_poly.entity_id
_entity_poly.type
_entity_poly.pdbx_seq_one_letter_code
_entity_poly.pdbx_strand_id
1 'polypeptide(L)'
;MDPAFREEVMLTVARTNGCRYCSFVHQEWAIRAGVSDEEIAQLEGTDPAHFDRARWSALVYARSLAESNFQSVPAEVLADVGKHHSRGEQRNVEAVALVMHIVNRSANTMDALASRLRGVPASESIPAEIAITAALFAVGPVIVPVLSLILRKSPLRLLREFRAFTAGDPTRNGQAA
;
A
#
# COMPACT_ATOMS: atom_id res chain seq x y z
N MET A 1 -7.76 12.95 3.44
CA MET A 1 -7.84 11.51 3.74
C MET A 1 -7.41 11.31 5.17
N ASP A 2 -8.25 10.72 6.00
CA ASP A 2 -7.96 10.50 7.42
C ASP A 2 -6.87 9.43 7.61
N PRO A 3 -6.18 9.41 8.76
CA PRO A 3 -5.09 8.47 8.99
C PRO A 3 -5.52 6.99 8.93
N ALA A 4 -6.68 6.63 9.49
CA ALA A 4 -7.13 5.24 9.52
C ALA A 4 -7.39 4.71 8.10
N PHE A 5 -8.05 5.51 7.26
CA PHE A 5 -8.29 5.15 5.87
C PHE A 5 -7.01 5.02 5.06
N ARG A 6 -6.00 5.85 5.37
CA ARG A 6 -4.67 5.72 4.77
C ARG A 6 -3.99 4.40 5.10
N GLU A 7 -4.02 3.98 6.35
CA GLU A 7 -3.43 2.71 6.75
C GLU A 7 -4.17 1.53 6.08
N GLU A 8 -5.48 1.60 5.88
CA GLU A 8 -6.24 0.57 5.16
C GLU A 8 -5.85 0.47 3.67
N VAL A 9 -5.67 1.60 2.99
CA VAL A 9 -5.18 1.63 1.60
C VAL A 9 -3.77 1.03 1.51
N MET A 10 -2.86 1.45 2.41
CA MET A 10 -1.50 0.90 2.46
C MET A 10 -1.50 -0.61 2.73
N LEU A 11 -2.30 -1.09 3.68
CA LEU A 11 -2.42 -2.51 4.00
C LEU A 11 -2.99 -3.32 2.84
N THR A 12 -3.97 -2.76 2.12
CA THR A 12 -4.56 -3.39 0.94
C THR A 12 -3.52 -3.61 -0.15
N VAL A 13 -2.73 -2.58 -0.48
CA VAL A 13 -1.65 -2.68 -1.48
C VAL A 13 -0.56 -3.66 -1.04
N ALA A 14 -0.19 -3.65 0.24
CA ALA A 14 0.79 -4.59 0.80
C ALA A 14 0.36 -6.06 0.67
N ARG A 15 -0.91 -6.35 0.99
CA ARG A 15 -1.47 -7.71 0.84
C ARG A 15 -1.54 -8.14 -0.63
N THR A 16 -1.91 -7.21 -1.50
CA THR A 16 -2.04 -7.44 -2.94
C THR A 16 -0.71 -7.85 -3.59
N ASN A 17 0.39 -7.21 -3.18
CA ASN A 17 1.72 -7.48 -3.71
C ASN A 17 2.33 -8.83 -3.26
N GLY A 18 1.58 -9.74 -2.63
CA GLY A 18 2.04 -11.12 -2.43
C GLY A 18 1.66 -11.78 -1.10
N CYS A 19 0.36 -11.78 -0.76
CA CYS A 19 -0.16 -12.73 0.22
C CYS A 19 -1.50 -13.35 -0.23
N ARG A 20 -1.69 -14.63 0.13
CA ARG A 20 -2.58 -15.67 -0.39
C ARG A 20 -4.10 -15.40 -0.27
N TYR A 21 -4.69 -14.58 -1.16
CA TYR A 21 -6.10 -14.13 -1.08
C TYR A 21 -6.92 -14.39 -2.36
N CYS A 22 -7.19 -15.65 -2.68
CA CYS A 22 -8.21 -16.02 -3.68
C CYS A 22 -9.61 -15.47 -3.36
N SER A 23 -9.86 -15.06 -2.12
CA SER A 23 -11.13 -14.52 -1.63
C SER A 23 -11.55 -13.19 -2.29
N PHE A 24 -10.60 -12.36 -2.73
CA PHE A 24 -10.94 -11.05 -3.30
C PHE A 24 -11.35 -11.12 -4.77
N VAL A 25 -10.72 -12.01 -5.56
CA VAL A 25 -11.02 -12.14 -7.00
C VAL A 25 -12.46 -12.61 -7.23
N HIS A 26 -12.97 -13.48 -6.35
CA HIS A 26 -14.36 -13.95 -6.40
C HIS A 26 -15.36 -12.91 -5.88
N GLN A 27 -14.93 -11.95 -5.06
CA GLN A 27 -15.77 -10.86 -4.57
C GLN A 27 -15.95 -9.77 -5.64
N GLU A 28 -14.92 -9.49 -6.44
CA GLU A 28 -15.07 -8.61 -7.60
C GLU A 28 -15.99 -9.21 -8.67
N TRP A 29 -15.99 -10.54 -8.82
CA TRP A 29 -16.97 -11.25 -9.66
C TRP A 29 -18.38 -11.23 -9.07
N ALA A 30 -18.52 -11.31 -7.75
CA ALA A 30 -19.80 -11.17 -7.07
C ALA A 30 -20.43 -9.79 -7.31
N ILE A 31 -19.64 -8.71 -7.23
CA ILE A 31 -20.09 -7.35 -7.57
C ILE A 31 -20.52 -7.27 -9.04
N ARG A 32 -19.74 -7.85 -9.97
CA ARG A 32 -20.10 -7.90 -11.40
C ARG A 32 -21.35 -8.75 -11.67
N ALA A 33 -21.64 -9.72 -10.82
CA ALA A 33 -22.83 -10.56 -10.87
C ALA A 33 -24.05 -9.90 -10.19
N GLY A 34 -23.90 -8.70 -9.61
CA GLY A 34 -25.00 -7.94 -9.01
C GLY A 34 -25.33 -8.30 -7.56
N VAL A 35 -24.39 -8.91 -6.82
CA VAL A 35 -24.53 -9.17 -5.37
C VAL A 35 -24.66 -7.84 -4.62
N SER A 36 -25.64 -7.74 -3.72
CA SER A 36 -25.97 -6.49 -3.04
C SER A 36 -24.95 -6.11 -1.96
N ASP A 37 -24.92 -4.83 -1.57
CA ASP A 37 -24.03 -4.36 -0.51
C ASP A 37 -24.34 -5.04 0.84
N GLU A 38 -25.60 -5.41 1.10
CA GLU A 38 -26.00 -6.20 2.27
C GLU A 38 -25.41 -7.62 2.26
N GLU A 39 -25.41 -8.28 1.11
CA GLU A 39 -24.83 -9.61 0.94
C GLU A 39 -23.30 -9.56 1.08
N ILE A 40 -22.67 -8.51 0.57
CA ILE A 40 -21.23 -8.26 0.74
C ILE A 40 -20.89 -8.02 2.22
N ALA A 41 -21.65 -7.16 2.91
CA ALA A 41 -21.42 -6.88 4.33
C ALA A 41 -21.49 -8.17 5.19
N GLN A 42 -22.49 -9.01 4.93
CA GLN A 42 -22.63 -10.31 5.61
C GLN A 42 -21.46 -11.25 5.36
N LEU A 43 -20.93 -11.31 4.13
CA LEU A 43 -19.78 -12.14 3.77
C LEU A 43 -18.49 -11.69 4.48
N GLU A 44 -18.35 -10.40 4.77
CA GLU A 44 -17.19 -9.83 5.46
C GLU A 44 -17.30 -9.87 6.98
N GLY A 45 -18.42 -10.37 7.52
CA GLY A 45 -18.69 -10.34 8.95
C GLY A 45 -18.88 -8.92 9.49
N THR A 46 -19.20 -7.97 8.62
CA THR A 46 -19.56 -6.60 8.96
C THR A 46 -21.07 -6.50 9.10
N ASP A 47 -21.56 -5.83 10.14
CA ASP A 47 -22.99 -5.52 10.24
C ASP A 47 -23.41 -4.69 9.01
N PRO A 48 -24.44 -5.12 8.24
CA PRO A 48 -24.95 -4.35 7.11
C PRO A 48 -25.24 -2.89 7.44
N ALA A 49 -25.65 -2.57 8.67
CA ALA A 49 -25.90 -1.19 9.10
C ALA A 49 -24.64 -0.32 9.19
N HIS A 50 -23.46 -0.94 9.23
CA HIS A 50 -22.16 -0.27 9.41
C HIS A 50 -21.25 -0.44 8.18
N PHE A 51 -21.75 -1.01 7.08
CA PHE A 51 -20.97 -1.17 5.85
C PHE A 51 -20.81 0.17 5.12
N ASP A 52 -19.56 0.62 4.96
CA ASP A 52 -19.24 1.84 4.22
C ASP A 52 -18.85 1.52 2.78
N ARG A 53 -19.83 1.61 1.88
CA ARG A 53 -19.63 1.36 0.44
C ARG A 53 -18.59 2.30 -0.18
N ALA A 54 -18.56 3.56 0.25
CA ALA A 54 -17.59 4.52 -0.29
C ALA A 54 -16.18 4.08 0.08
N ARG A 55 -15.92 3.80 1.37
CA ARG A 55 -14.62 3.32 1.82
C ARG A 55 -14.21 2.03 1.14
N TRP A 56 -15.13 1.08 1.01
CA TRP A 56 -14.91 -0.17 0.29
C TRP A 56 -14.49 0.04 -1.17
N SER A 57 -15.23 0.85 -1.93
CA SER A 57 -14.93 1.11 -3.36
C SER A 57 -13.51 1.65 -3.58
N ALA A 58 -12.98 2.46 -2.66
CA ALA A 58 -11.62 2.96 -2.72
C ALA A 58 -10.55 1.89 -2.42
N LEU A 59 -10.83 0.93 -1.54
CA LEU A 59 -9.92 -0.20 -1.28
C LEU A 59 -9.85 -1.15 -2.49
N VAL A 60 -10.99 -1.39 -3.14
CA VAL A 60 -11.05 -2.13 -4.42
C VAL A 60 -10.23 -1.42 -5.49
N TYR A 61 -10.38 -0.10 -5.61
CA TYR A 61 -9.60 0.70 -6.54
C TYR A 61 -8.09 0.62 -6.27
N ALA A 62 -7.67 0.80 -5.02
CA ALA A 62 -6.26 0.70 -4.61
C ALA A 62 -5.65 -0.68 -4.91
N ARG A 63 -6.43 -1.75 -4.70
CA ARG A 63 -6.00 -3.10 -5.07
C ARG A 63 -5.80 -3.22 -6.57
N SER A 64 -6.79 -2.84 -7.37
CA SER A 64 -6.74 -2.99 -8.83
C SER A 64 -5.55 -2.22 -9.44
N LEU A 65 -5.22 -1.06 -8.88
CA LEU A 65 -3.99 -0.34 -9.20
C LEU A 65 -2.74 -1.19 -8.90
N ALA A 66 -2.65 -1.78 -7.72
CA ALA A 66 -1.50 -2.61 -7.34
C ALA A 66 -1.38 -3.90 -8.18
N GLU A 67 -2.48 -4.62 -8.43
CA GLU A 67 -2.50 -5.85 -9.26
C GLU A 67 -2.04 -5.60 -10.69
N SER A 68 -2.43 -4.44 -11.25
CA SER A 68 -2.08 -4.06 -12.62
C SER A 68 -0.71 -3.39 -12.73
N ASN A 69 0.07 -3.30 -11.64
CA ASN A 69 1.29 -2.48 -11.58
C ASN A 69 1.05 -1.05 -12.07
N PHE A 70 -0.11 -0.49 -11.73
CA PHE A 70 -0.56 0.86 -12.10
C PHE A 70 -0.65 1.08 -13.62
N GLN A 71 -0.78 0.03 -14.43
CA GLN A 71 -0.88 0.14 -15.89
C GLN A 71 -2.32 0.38 -16.36
N SER A 72 -3.29 -0.35 -15.80
CA SER A 72 -4.68 -0.25 -16.22
C SER A 72 -5.63 -0.77 -15.16
N VAL A 73 -6.68 -0.01 -14.86
CA VAL A 73 -7.77 -0.43 -13.98
C VAL A 73 -9.01 -0.72 -14.82
N PRO A 74 -9.75 -1.83 -14.56
CA PRO A 74 -11.00 -2.13 -15.26
C PRO A 74 -12.00 -0.97 -15.20
N ALA A 75 -12.75 -0.77 -16.29
CA ALA A 75 -13.68 0.34 -16.42
C ALA A 75 -14.77 0.31 -15.34
N GLU A 76 -15.17 -0.88 -14.89
CA GLU A 76 -16.19 -1.09 -13.87
C GLU A 76 -15.71 -0.59 -12.49
N VAL A 77 -14.44 -0.85 -12.16
CA VAL A 77 -13.83 -0.39 -10.90
C VAL A 77 -13.66 1.13 -10.92
N LEU A 78 -13.25 1.71 -12.06
CA LEU A 78 -13.18 3.16 -12.25
C LEU A 78 -14.54 3.83 -12.14
N ALA A 79 -15.57 3.21 -12.72
CA ALA A 79 -16.95 3.71 -12.62
C ALA A 79 -17.47 3.62 -11.18
N ASP A 80 -17.20 2.53 -10.47
CA ASP A 80 -17.65 2.32 -9.09
C ASP A 80 -17.04 3.34 -8.13
N VAL A 81 -15.71 3.48 -8.12
CA VAL A 81 -15.04 4.49 -7.27
C VAL A 81 -15.47 5.92 -7.64
N GLY A 82 -15.79 6.16 -8.91
CA GLY A 82 -16.30 7.43 -9.41
C GLY A 82 -17.70 7.81 -8.91
N LYS A 83 -18.51 6.85 -8.46
CA LYS A 83 -19.83 7.11 -7.84
C LYS A 83 -19.70 7.66 -6.43
N HIS A 84 -18.62 7.31 -5.72
CA HIS A 84 -18.48 7.56 -4.29
C HIS A 84 -17.38 8.58 -3.95
N HIS A 85 -16.41 8.78 -4.84
CA HIS A 85 -15.25 9.63 -4.59
C HIS A 85 -15.04 10.65 -5.70
N SER A 86 -14.79 11.89 -5.30
CA SER A 86 -14.33 12.93 -6.22
C SER A 86 -12.98 12.56 -6.85
N ARG A 87 -12.66 13.19 -7.99
CA ARG A 87 -11.34 13.00 -8.62
C ARG A 87 -10.17 13.43 -7.73
N GLY A 88 -10.40 14.33 -6.76
CA GLY A 88 -9.41 14.71 -5.76
C GLY A 88 -9.14 13.58 -4.77
N GLU A 89 -10.20 12.92 -4.29
CA GLU A 89 -10.10 11.78 -3.37
C GLU A 89 -9.47 10.56 -4.04
N GLN A 90 -9.86 10.26 -5.29
CA GLN A 90 -9.24 9.20 -6.09
C GLN A 90 -7.72 9.40 -6.22
N ARG A 91 -7.27 10.65 -6.48
CA ARG A 91 -5.84 10.98 -6.56
C ARG A 91 -5.10 10.79 -5.24
N ASN A 92 -5.77 11.03 -4.11
CA ASN A 92 -5.16 10.74 -2.80
C ASN A 92 -4.96 9.23 -2.61
N VAL A 93 -5.96 8.42 -2.98
CA VAL A 93 -5.87 6.96 -2.95
C VAL A 93 -4.74 6.47 -3.87
N GLU A 94 -4.69 6.95 -5.12
CA GLU A 94 -3.64 6.64 -6.10
C GLU A 94 -2.24 6.96 -5.54
N ALA A 95 -2.05 8.14 -4.96
CA ALA A 95 -0.77 8.56 -4.42
C ALA A 95 -0.30 7.67 -3.26
N VAL A 96 -1.20 7.37 -2.31
CA VAL A 96 -0.91 6.47 -1.18
C VAL A 96 -0.59 5.06 -1.68
N ALA A 97 -1.41 4.55 -2.61
CA ALA A 97 -1.23 3.23 -3.18
C ALA A 97 0.11 3.12 -3.93
N LEU A 98 0.47 4.14 -4.72
CA LEU A 98 1.72 4.17 -5.47
C LEU A 98 2.95 4.16 -4.55
N VAL A 99 2.94 5.01 -3.51
CA VAL A 99 4.01 5.03 -2.51
C VAL A 99 4.18 3.66 -1.87
N MET A 100 3.07 3.04 -1.46
CA MET A 100 3.13 1.71 -0.84
C MET A 100 3.62 0.63 -1.82
N HIS A 101 3.19 0.68 -3.08
CA HIS A 101 3.61 -0.26 -4.10
C HIS A 101 5.13 -0.17 -4.38
N ILE A 102 5.68 1.04 -4.43
CA ILE A 102 7.14 1.26 -4.54
C ILE A 102 7.88 0.69 -3.32
N VAL A 103 7.35 0.93 -2.12
CA VAL A 103 7.94 0.39 -0.87
C VAL A 103 7.88 -1.14 -0.85
N ASN A 104 6.76 -1.76 -1.25
CA ASN A 104 6.64 -3.22 -1.34
C ASN A 104 7.63 -3.81 -2.33
N ARG A 105 7.73 -3.24 -3.54
CA ARG A 105 8.67 -3.70 -4.56
C ARG A 105 10.11 -3.63 -4.07
N SER A 106 10.45 -2.55 -3.37
CA SER A 106 11.75 -2.35 -2.72
C SER A 106 12.04 -3.39 -1.66
N ALA A 107 11.08 -3.65 -0.76
CA ALA A 107 11.21 -4.63 0.30
C ALA A 107 11.33 -6.07 -0.23
N ASN A 108 10.44 -6.47 -1.15
CA ASN A 108 10.45 -7.80 -1.77
C ASN A 108 11.76 -8.06 -2.53
N THR A 109 12.30 -7.02 -3.18
CA THR A 109 13.62 -7.07 -3.84
C THR A 109 14.75 -7.32 -2.85
N MET A 110 14.80 -6.58 -1.73
CA MET A 110 15.83 -6.76 -0.71
C MET A 110 15.75 -8.15 -0.07
N ASP A 111 14.53 -8.65 0.18
CA ASP A 111 14.32 -10.00 0.71
C ASP A 111 14.77 -11.07 -0.29
N ALA A 112 14.47 -10.91 -1.58
CA ALA A 112 14.96 -11.79 -2.64
C ALA A 112 16.49 -11.85 -2.68
N LEU A 113 17.17 -10.70 -2.59
CA LEU A 113 18.64 -10.63 -2.52
C LEU A 113 19.19 -11.34 -1.27
N ALA A 114 18.60 -11.08 -0.10
CA ALA A 114 18.99 -11.73 1.15
C ALA A 114 18.75 -13.25 1.13
N SER A 115 17.68 -13.71 0.48
CA SER A 115 17.38 -15.12 0.23
C SER A 115 18.48 -15.77 -0.63
N ARG A 116 18.87 -15.11 -1.73
CA ARG A 116 19.96 -15.57 -2.62
C ARG A 116 21.31 -15.63 -1.91
N LEU A 117 21.66 -14.64 -1.09
CA LEU A 117 22.88 -14.66 -0.27
C LEU A 117 22.92 -15.82 0.72
N ARG A 118 21.75 -16.31 1.16
CA ARG A 118 21.59 -17.50 2.01
C ARG A 118 21.49 -18.81 1.22
N GLY A 119 21.64 -18.77 -0.11
CA GLY A 119 21.55 -19.94 -0.99
C GLY A 119 20.13 -20.41 -1.29
N VAL A 120 19.10 -19.63 -0.94
CA VAL A 120 17.69 -19.94 -1.20
C VAL A 120 17.24 -19.24 -2.49
N PRO A 121 16.65 -19.95 -3.46
CA PRO A 121 16.12 -19.34 -4.68
C PRO A 121 14.95 -18.37 -4.38
N ALA A 122 14.94 -17.22 -5.03
CA ALA A 122 13.84 -16.24 -4.96
C ALA A 122 13.09 -16.16 -6.29
N SER A 123 11.77 -15.93 -6.21
CA SER A 123 10.85 -15.84 -7.36
C SER A 123 10.94 -14.51 -8.13
N GLU A 124 11.61 -13.51 -7.56
CA GLU A 124 11.77 -12.19 -8.16
C GLU A 124 12.89 -12.16 -9.21
N SER A 125 12.77 -11.23 -10.16
CA SER A 125 13.71 -11.11 -11.29
C SER A 125 15.01 -10.41 -10.87
N ILE A 126 16.15 -11.05 -11.10
CA ILE A 126 17.50 -10.51 -10.81
C ILE A 126 17.75 -9.10 -11.42
N PRO A 127 17.32 -8.77 -12.66
CA PRO A 127 17.52 -7.42 -13.19
C PRO A 127 16.73 -6.33 -12.44
N ALA A 128 15.48 -6.62 -12.05
CA ALA A 128 14.71 -5.71 -11.21
C ALA A 128 15.34 -5.59 -9.81
N GLU A 129 15.89 -6.69 -9.29
CA GLU A 129 16.59 -6.68 -8.00
C GLU A 129 17.76 -5.68 -8.01
N ILE A 130 18.63 -5.79 -9.03
CA ILE A 130 19.80 -4.90 -9.18
C ILE A 130 19.38 -3.44 -9.40
N ALA A 131 18.40 -3.19 -10.28
CA ALA A 131 17.97 -1.84 -10.62
C ALA A 131 17.35 -1.10 -9.43
N ILE A 132 16.49 -1.77 -8.67
CA ILE A 132 15.83 -1.20 -7.50
C ILE A 132 16.82 -0.98 -6.36
N THR A 133 17.71 -1.94 -6.11
CA THR A 133 18.79 -1.76 -5.12
C THR A 133 19.68 -0.58 -5.50
N ALA A 134 20.13 -0.47 -6.75
CA ALA A 134 20.94 0.66 -7.21
C ALA A 134 20.20 2.00 -7.06
N ALA A 135 18.92 2.06 -7.41
CA ALA A 135 18.09 3.26 -7.27
C ALA A 135 17.93 3.69 -5.80
N LEU A 136 17.68 2.75 -4.88
CA LEU A 136 17.61 3.02 -3.43
C LEU A 136 18.93 3.59 -2.90
N PHE A 137 20.07 3.02 -3.32
CA PHE A 137 21.40 3.51 -2.93
C PHE A 137 21.74 4.88 -3.53
N ALA A 138 21.19 5.21 -4.71
CA ALA A 138 21.39 6.53 -5.33
C ALA A 138 20.52 7.62 -4.67
N VAL A 139 19.27 7.28 -4.34
CA VAL A 139 18.28 8.24 -3.83
C VAL A 139 18.36 8.42 -2.31
N GLY A 140 18.67 7.35 -1.56
CA GLY A 140 18.77 7.36 -0.10
C GLY A 140 19.71 8.44 0.48
N PRO A 141 20.93 8.62 -0.05
CA PRO A 141 21.84 9.68 0.37
C PRO A 141 21.33 11.10 0.11
N VAL A 142 20.33 11.29 -0.75
CA VAL A 142 19.71 12.60 -1.06
C VAL A 142 18.46 12.83 -0.20
N ILE A 143 17.65 11.80 0.03
CA ILE A 143 16.42 11.89 0.83
C ILE A 143 16.69 12.36 2.25
N VAL A 144 17.71 11.81 2.92
CA VAL A 144 17.98 12.12 4.33
C VAL A 144 18.40 13.58 4.54
N PRO A 145 19.33 14.15 3.73
CA PRO A 145 19.63 15.59 3.79
C PRO A 145 18.43 16.48 3.45
N VAL A 146 17.65 16.14 2.42
CA VAL A 146 16.46 16.93 2.03
C VAL A 146 15.41 16.92 3.14
N LEU A 147 15.10 15.77 3.73
CA LEU A 147 14.21 15.67 4.88
C LEU A 147 14.79 16.39 6.11
N SER A 148 16.10 16.36 6.31
CA SER A 148 16.77 17.11 7.39
C SER A 148 16.55 18.61 7.24
N LEU A 149 16.63 19.13 6.00
CA LEU A 149 16.38 20.54 5.69
C LEU A 149 14.89 20.91 5.85
N ILE A 150 13.98 20.10 5.31
CA ILE A 150 12.54 20.34 5.38
C ILE A 150 12.02 20.27 6.83
N LEU A 151 12.42 19.23 7.56
CA LEU A 151 11.96 18.98 8.93
C LEU A 151 12.77 19.75 9.97
N ARG A 152 13.80 20.50 9.57
CA ARG A 152 14.76 21.20 10.45
C ARG A 152 15.32 20.29 11.55
N LYS A 153 15.53 19.02 11.24
CA LYS A 153 16.08 18.01 12.14
C LYS A 153 17.46 17.60 11.66
N SER A 154 18.37 17.30 12.58
CA SER A 154 19.67 16.77 12.19
C SER A 154 19.53 15.36 11.57
N PRO A 155 20.36 14.99 10.58
CA PRO A 155 20.32 13.67 9.95
C PRO A 155 20.39 12.52 10.96
N LEU A 156 21.23 12.68 11.99
CA LEU A 156 21.38 11.72 13.09
C LEU A 156 20.10 11.54 13.91
N ARG A 157 19.33 12.62 14.10
CA ARG A 157 18.04 12.56 14.82
C ARG A 157 16.99 11.84 13.97
N LEU A 158 16.94 12.10 12.67
CA LEU A 158 16.03 11.40 11.75
C LEU A 158 16.35 9.91 11.66
N LEU A 159 17.62 9.54 11.53
CA LEU A 159 18.05 8.15 11.52
C LEU A 159 17.74 7.43 12.84
N ARG A 160 17.89 8.11 13.98
CA ARG A 160 17.55 7.56 15.30
C ARG A 160 16.04 7.37 15.48
N GLU A 161 15.23 8.35 15.04
CA GLU A 161 13.76 8.26 15.07
C GLU A 161 13.25 7.15 14.13
N PHE A 162 13.82 7.03 12.93
CA PHE A 162 13.50 5.95 11.99
C PHE A 162 13.89 4.57 12.55
N ARG A 163 15.06 4.45 13.19
CA ARG A 163 15.49 3.21 13.85
C ARG A 163 14.59 2.83 15.03
N ALA A 164 14.13 3.81 15.81
CA ALA A 164 13.20 3.57 16.92
C ALA A 164 11.82 3.13 16.41
N PHE A 165 11.33 3.75 15.33
CA PHE A 165 10.09 3.35 14.65
C PHE A 165 10.15 1.93 14.10
N THR A 166 11.24 1.58 13.40
CA THR A 166 11.45 0.23 12.84
C THR A 166 11.73 -0.84 13.89
N ALA A 167 12.28 -0.47 15.05
CA ALA A 167 12.46 -1.36 16.20
C ALA A 167 11.17 -1.53 17.03
N GLY A 168 10.10 -0.80 16.73
CA GLY A 168 8.82 -0.89 17.43
C GLY A 168 8.83 -0.33 18.85
N ASP A 169 9.69 0.65 19.17
CA ASP A 169 9.76 1.24 20.51
C ASP A 169 8.47 2.02 20.84
N PRO A 170 7.63 1.56 21.79
CA PRO A 170 6.26 2.06 21.98
C PRO A 170 6.19 3.42 22.70
N THR A 171 7.32 4.01 23.08
CA THR A 171 7.37 5.10 24.07
C THR A 171 7.07 6.51 23.53
N ARG A 172 6.67 6.68 22.26
CA ARG A 172 6.51 8.04 21.67
C ARG A 172 5.28 8.31 20.82
N ASN A 173 4.28 7.43 20.81
CA ASN A 173 2.99 7.70 20.12
C ASN A 173 2.02 8.59 20.93
N GLY A 174 2.43 9.15 22.07
CA GLY A 174 1.54 9.88 22.99
C GLY A 174 1.74 11.38 23.14
N GLN A 175 2.62 12.04 22.38
CA GLN A 175 2.84 13.49 22.52
C GLN A 175 3.21 14.17 21.20
N ALA A 176 2.18 14.45 20.40
CA ALA A 176 2.12 15.62 19.51
C ALA A 176 0.66 15.79 19.06
N ALA A 177 -0.15 16.30 19.99
CA ALA A 177 -1.27 17.17 19.66
C ALA A 177 -0.71 18.56 19.31
#